data_AF-A0A4R1ZA34-F1
#
_entry.id   AF-A0A4R1ZA34-F1
#
_cell.length_a   1.000
_cell.length_b   1.000
_cell.length_c   1.000
_cell.angle_alpha   90.00
_cell.angle_beta   90.00
_cell.angle_gamma   90.00
#
_symmetry.space_group_name_H-M   'P 1'
#
loop_
_entity.id
_entity.type
_entity.pdbx_description
1 polymer ?
#
loop_
_entity_poly.entity_id
_entity_poly.type
_entity_poly.pdbx_seq_one_letter_code
_entity_poly.pdbx_strand_id
1 'polypeptide(L)'
;MTQSRAKVSRPVQLYSGHAYRFLEKLGCKPDDQLHFLLVSDAKGKNRGYSFATELPAITLRKPFRSLEKRVPQIKLFSRRNKLVNVLWLNKKGYAVFVEINGRESAKDSPFKAIRAQFIDVDLNKITARCKTKEQIQQKIESILSDPSERLQSITLTQNKNGQYQLLAQRTRQRVAELKKQFMNKHAERVKDTMIVETKNGFHIYWVMQGGDISKFVSIQKALARTFESDPMITNLSRVMRIPGFYHMKNPESPYMVKVIQWGREKPFTQEELMNRLELKPVVTAKLRQKRRKLHARKVS
;
A
#
# COMPACT_ATOMS: atom_id res chain seq x y z
N MET A 1 -6.25 34.72 -22.13
CA MET A 1 -6.77 34.65 -20.75
C MET A 1 -5.88 33.75 -19.91
N THR A 2 -5.06 34.37 -19.07
CA THR A 2 -4.08 33.76 -18.19
C THR A 2 -4.76 32.89 -17.13
N GLN A 3 -4.54 31.56 -17.19
CA GLN A 3 -4.88 30.69 -16.07
C GLN A 3 -4.09 31.16 -14.85
N SER A 4 -4.77 31.81 -13.90
CA SER A 4 -4.27 32.04 -12.56
C SER A 4 -3.64 30.75 -12.04
N ARG A 5 -2.31 30.73 -11.87
CA ARG A 5 -1.58 29.64 -11.22
C ARG A 5 -2.03 29.63 -9.77
N ALA A 6 -3.14 28.96 -9.47
CA ALA A 6 -3.58 28.71 -8.11
C ALA A 6 -2.38 28.18 -7.31
N LYS A 7 -1.95 28.93 -6.29
CA LYS A 7 -0.76 28.60 -5.49
C LYS A 7 -0.88 27.15 -5.01
N VAL A 8 0.03 26.30 -5.48
CA VAL A 8 0.13 24.89 -5.07
C VAL A 8 0.41 24.87 -3.57
N SER A 9 -0.26 24.00 -2.80
CA SER A 9 -0.10 23.95 -1.34
C SER A 9 1.35 23.65 -0.95
N ARG A 10 1.81 24.22 0.18
CA ARG A 10 3.18 24.04 0.69
C ARG A 10 3.61 22.57 0.80
N PRO A 11 2.77 21.62 1.29
CA PRO A 11 3.14 20.21 1.30
C PRO A 11 3.35 19.63 -0.11
N VAL A 12 2.51 20.00 -1.09
CA VAL A 12 2.69 19.51 -2.46
C VAL A 12 3.98 20.04 -3.05
N GLN A 13 4.36 21.28 -2.76
CA GLN A 13 5.65 21.82 -3.21
C GLN A 13 6.82 21.03 -2.61
N LEU A 14 6.82 20.86 -1.29
CA LEU A 14 7.89 20.19 -0.54
C LEU A 14 8.09 18.73 -0.98
N TYR A 15 6.99 18.00 -1.20
CA TYR A 15 7.04 16.57 -1.55
C TYR A 15 6.80 16.30 -3.04
N SER A 16 6.85 17.33 -3.88
CA SER A 16 6.53 17.23 -5.32
C SER A 16 7.39 16.23 -6.08
N GLY A 17 8.67 16.11 -5.69
CA GLY A 17 9.63 15.18 -6.30
C GLY A 17 9.53 13.74 -5.80
N HIS A 18 8.75 13.49 -4.73
CA HIS A 18 8.75 12.19 -4.07
C HIS A 18 8.17 11.09 -4.97
N ALA A 19 7.13 11.38 -5.74
CA ALA A 19 6.53 10.41 -6.66
C ALA A 19 7.55 9.85 -7.66
N TYR A 20 8.29 10.75 -8.34
CA TYR A 20 9.30 10.35 -9.33
C TYR A 20 10.46 9.60 -8.70
N ARG A 21 11.04 10.15 -7.62
CA ARG A 21 12.16 9.51 -6.91
C ARG A 21 11.79 8.17 -6.31
N PHE A 22 10.55 8.00 -5.85
CA PHE A 22 10.03 6.72 -5.36
C PHE A 22 10.05 5.65 -6.45
N LEU A 23 9.56 5.98 -7.64
CA LEU A 23 9.56 5.06 -8.79
C LEU A 23 10.97 4.78 -9.29
N GLU A 24 11.85 5.79 -9.30
CA GLU A 24 13.27 5.63 -9.59
C GLU A 24 13.94 4.66 -8.61
N LYS A 25 13.70 4.82 -7.29
CA LYS A 25 14.23 3.91 -6.28
C LYS A 25 13.64 2.51 -6.32
N LEU A 26 12.44 2.32 -6.84
CA LEU A 26 11.90 0.99 -7.17
C LEU A 26 12.59 0.35 -8.39
N GLY A 27 13.54 1.04 -9.04
CA GLY A 27 14.24 0.54 -10.22
C GLY A 27 13.35 0.49 -11.47
N CYS A 28 12.39 1.42 -11.59
CA CYS A 28 11.64 1.61 -12.84
C CYS A 28 12.62 1.96 -13.98
N LYS A 29 12.55 1.19 -15.06
CA LYS A 29 13.32 1.38 -16.29
C LYS A 29 12.59 2.35 -17.21
N PRO A 30 13.31 3.06 -18.11
CA PRO A 30 12.71 4.04 -19.02
C PRO A 30 11.48 3.55 -19.78
N ASP A 31 11.52 2.32 -20.28
CA ASP A 31 10.45 1.72 -21.10
C ASP A 31 9.36 1.01 -20.30
N ASP A 32 9.46 1.01 -18.97
CA ASP A 32 8.44 0.40 -18.13
C ASP A 32 7.13 1.21 -18.23
N GLN A 33 6.06 0.52 -18.62
CA GLN A 33 4.71 1.06 -18.56
C GLN A 33 4.24 1.08 -17.11
N LEU A 34 4.12 2.27 -16.51
CA LEU A 34 3.60 2.43 -15.16
C LEU A 34 2.07 2.39 -15.16
N HIS A 35 1.50 1.69 -14.19
CA HIS A 35 0.04 1.58 -14.01
C HIS A 35 -0.40 2.25 -12.72
N PHE A 36 -1.34 3.17 -12.85
CA PHE A 36 -1.91 3.92 -11.74
C PHE A 36 -3.40 3.61 -11.59
N LEU A 37 -3.88 3.71 -10.35
CA LEU A 37 -5.29 3.62 -10.01
C LEU A 37 -5.67 4.83 -9.18
N LEU A 38 -6.64 5.61 -9.67
CA LEU A 38 -7.31 6.61 -8.86
C LEU A 38 -8.57 5.99 -8.29
N VAL A 39 -8.79 6.13 -6.98
CA VAL A 39 -9.99 5.63 -6.29
C VAL A 39 -10.64 6.79 -5.58
N SER A 40 -11.94 6.97 -5.75
CA SER A 40 -12.69 7.97 -4.99
C SER A 40 -12.66 7.61 -3.50
N ASP A 41 -11.95 8.41 -2.71
CA ASP A 41 -11.71 8.18 -1.28
C ASP A 41 -12.85 8.82 -0.44
N ALA A 42 -13.69 9.67 -1.03
CA ALA A 42 -14.72 10.43 -0.32
C ALA A 42 -15.80 9.52 0.30
N LYS A 43 -15.94 9.57 1.62
CA LYS A 43 -17.08 8.97 2.33
C LYS A 43 -18.35 9.76 1.98
N GLY A 44 -19.25 9.10 1.25
CA GLY A 44 -20.59 9.59 0.93
C GLY A 44 -21.36 8.51 0.19
N LYS A 45 -21.77 7.46 0.89
CA LYS A 45 -22.87 6.60 0.43
C LYS A 45 -24.11 7.50 0.42
N ASN A 46 -24.44 8.06 -0.75
CA ASN A 46 -25.60 8.91 -1.10
C ASN A 46 -25.24 10.11 -1.99
N ARG A 47 -24.09 10.13 -2.68
CA ARG A 47 -24.05 10.83 -3.97
C ARG A 47 -24.52 9.84 -5.02
N GLY A 48 -25.70 10.07 -5.59
CA GLY A 48 -26.05 9.46 -6.86
C GLY A 48 -24.92 9.75 -7.82
N TYR A 49 -24.18 8.73 -8.23
CA TYR A 49 -23.22 8.88 -9.30
C TYR A 49 -24.04 9.26 -10.53
N SER A 50 -23.98 10.52 -10.96
CA SER A 50 -24.48 10.85 -12.28
C SER A 50 -23.64 10.04 -13.26
N PHE A 51 -24.29 9.38 -14.23
CA PHE A 51 -23.65 8.57 -15.26
C PHE A 51 -22.58 9.33 -16.08
N ALA A 52 -22.42 10.64 -15.86
CA ALA A 52 -21.67 11.55 -16.71
C ALA A 52 -20.28 11.98 -16.19
N THR A 53 -19.92 11.95 -14.90
CA THR A 53 -18.68 12.69 -14.49
C THR A 53 -17.76 12.13 -13.39
N GLU A 54 -18.16 11.19 -12.53
CA GLU A 54 -17.26 10.72 -11.44
C GLU A 54 -17.22 9.19 -11.33
N LEU A 55 -16.23 8.54 -11.97
CA LEU A 55 -16.06 7.09 -11.86
C LEU A 55 -15.51 6.70 -10.48
N PRO A 56 -15.99 5.61 -9.85
CA PRO A 56 -15.49 5.17 -8.54
C PRO A 56 -13.99 4.82 -8.56
N ALA A 57 -13.49 4.36 -9.70
CA ALA A 57 -12.07 4.15 -9.94
C ALA A 57 -11.69 4.45 -11.39
N ILE A 58 -10.47 4.98 -11.59
CA ILE A 58 -9.93 5.35 -12.90
C ILE A 58 -8.56 4.71 -13.04
N THR A 59 -8.40 3.82 -14.02
CA THR A 59 -7.08 3.23 -14.35
C THR A 59 -6.36 4.15 -15.33
N LEU A 60 -5.12 4.52 -14.98
CA LEU A 60 -4.26 5.39 -15.78
C LEU A 60 -2.91 4.70 -16.04
N ARG A 61 -2.19 5.15 -17.07
CA ARG A 61 -0.89 4.61 -17.45
C ARG A 61 0.04 5.68 -18.00
N LYS A 62 1.35 5.44 -17.92
CA LYS A 62 2.38 6.24 -18.61
C LYS A 62 3.73 5.49 -18.65
N PRO A 63 4.51 5.57 -19.74
CA PRO A 63 5.90 5.13 -19.73
C PRO A 63 6.73 5.93 -18.72
N PHE A 64 7.65 5.29 -18.00
CA PHE A 64 8.44 5.98 -16.97
C PHE A 64 9.32 7.10 -17.53
N ARG A 65 9.94 6.91 -18.72
CA ARG A 65 10.75 7.93 -19.40
C ARG A 65 10.02 9.25 -19.64
N SER A 66 8.69 9.21 -19.76
CA SER A 66 7.86 10.38 -20.03
C SER A 66 7.21 10.96 -18.76
N LEU A 67 7.43 10.35 -17.60
CA LEU A 67 6.83 10.80 -16.35
C LEU A 67 7.48 12.10 -15.87
N GLU A 68 6.66 13.10 -15.55
CA GLU A 68 7.13 14.37 -15.03
C GLU A 68 7.71 14.22 -13.62
N LYS A 69 8.81 14.95 -13.33
CA LYS A 69 9.52 14.85 -12.05
C LYS A 69 8.75 15.45 -10.87
N ARG A 70 7.80 16.35 -11.11
CA ARG A 70 7.05 17.07 -10.06
C ARG A 70 5.56 16.79 -10.15
N VAL A 71 4.95 16.43 -9.02
CA VAL A 71 3.51 16.13 -8.88
C VAL A 71 2.57 17.11 -9.59
N PRO A 72 2.73 18.45 -9.49
CA PRO A 72 1.84 19.40 -10.18
C PRO A 72 1.84 19.29 -11.71
N GLN A 73 2.88 18.68 -12.28
CA GLN A 73 3.05 18.51 -13.72
C GLN A 73 2.63 17.12 -14.19
N ILE A 74 2.41 16.16 -13.27
CA ILE A 74 2.10 14.77 -13.63
C ILE A 74 0.75 14.72 -14.35
N LYS A 75 0.81 14.34 -15.62
CA LYS A 75 -0.35 14.02 -16.44
C LYS A 75 -0.26 12.58 -16.91
N LEU A 76 -1.32 11.81 -16.72
CA LEU A 76 -1.36 10.38 -17.08
C LEU A 76 -2.42 10.12 -18.14
N PHE A 77 -2.33 8.97 -18.81
CA PHE A 77 -3.29 8.58 -19.85
C PHE A 77 -4.30 7.58 -19.33
N SER A 78 -5.59 7.83 -19.55
CA SER A 78 -6.63 6.83 -19.37
C SER A 78 -6.52 5.70 -20.42
N ARG A 79 -7.33 4.64 -20.26
CA ARG A 79 -7.41 3.55 -21.25
C ARG A 79 -7.75 4.04 -22.66
N ARG A 80 -8.56 5.10 -22.78
CA ARG A 80 -8.98 5.74 -24.04
C ARG A 80 -8.00 6.85 -24.49
N ASN A 81 -6.75 6.84 -24.03
CA ASN A 81 -5.72 7.85 -24.30
C ASN A 81 -6.08 9.31 -23.94
N LYS A 82 -7.15 9.54 -23.18
CA LYS A 82 -7.43 10.88 -22.64
C LYS A 82 -6.41 11.24 -21.55
N LEU A 83 -5.87 12.44 -21.63
CA LEU A 83 -4.94 13.01 -20.65
C LEU A 83 -5.69 13.40 -19.36
N VAL A 84 -5.13 13.03 -18.21
CA VAL A 84 -5.74 13.25 -16.90
C VAL A 84 -4.77 14.00 -15.99
N ASN A 85 -5.23 15.12 -15.45
CA ASN A 85 -4.52 15.87 -14.43
C ASN A 85 -4.73 15.19 -13.06
N VAL A 86 -3.70 14.48 -12.60
CA VAL A 86 -3.80 13.64 -11.40
C VAL A 86 -3.95 14.48 -10.14
N LEU A 87 -3.21 15.59 -10.03
CA LEU A 87 -3.28 16.46 -8.85
C LEU A 87 -4.66 17.12 -8.73
N TRP A 88 -5.30 17.47 -9.85
CA TRP A 88 -6.65 18.02 -9.83
C TRP A 88 -7.67 17.01 -9.30
N LEU A 89 -7.64 15.76 -9.78
CA LEU A 89 -8.50 14.70 -9.24
C LEU A 89 -8.17 14.38 -7.77
N ASN A 90 -6.90 14.45 -7.37
CA ASN A 90 -6.52 14.28 -5.98
C ASN A 90 -7.15 15.36 -5.09
N LYS A 91 -7.18 16.62 -5.53
CA LYS A 91 -7.91 17.69 -4.85
C LYS A 91 -9.43 17.46 -4.79
N LYS A 92 -9.99 16.74 -5.77
CA LYS A 92 -11.41 16.34 -5.80
C LYS A 92 -11.74 15.11 -4.96
N GLY A 93 -10.76 14.54 -4.24
CA GLY A 93 -10.99 13.44 -3.32
C GLY A 93 -10.55 12.07 -3.82
N TYR A 94 -9.87 11.98 -4.97
CA TYR A 94 -9.31 10.71 -5.44
C TYR A 94 -7.97 10.42 -4.78
N ALA A 95 -7.82 9.24 -4.18
CA ALA A 95 -6.51 8.75 -3.81
C ALA A 95 -5.78 8.20 -5.03
N VAL A 96 -4.46 8.43 -5.08
CA VAL A 96 -3.60 8.00 -6.17
C VAL A 96 -2.79 6.79 -5.71
N PHE A 97 -2.90 5.70 -6.46
CA PHE A 97 -2.16 4.48 -6.24
C PHE A 97 -1.34 4.12 -7.48
N VAL A 98 -0.26 3.37 -7.28
CA VAL A 98 0.58 2.82 -8.35
C VAL A 98 0.81 1.32 -8.11
N GLU A 99 0.80 0.53 -9.16
CA GLU A 99 1.20 -0.88 -9.10
C GLU A 99 2.72 -0.97 -8.87
N ILE A 100 3.14 -1.74 -7.87
CA ILE A 100 4.55 -1.77 -7.45
C ILE A 100 5.40 -2.67 -8.35
N ASN A 101 4.95 -3.91 -8.59
CA ASN A 101 5.72 -4.86 -9.38
C ASN A 101 5.46 -4.68 -10.87
N GLY A 102 6.50 -4.84 -11.69
CA GLY A 102 6.46 -4.54 -13.10
C GLY A 102 5.85 -5.65 -13.95
N ARG A 103 5.13 -5.24 -15.00
CA ARG A 103 4.60 -6.12 -16.06
C ARG A 103 5.39 -5.98 -17.35
N GLU A 104 5.21 -6.91 -18.27
CA GLU A 104 5.84 -6.85 -19.58
C GLU A 104 5.32 -5.71 -20.45
N SER A 105 4.00 -5.47 -20.49
CA SER A 105 3.42 -4.44 -21.36
C SER A 105 2.09 -3.89 -20.85
N ALA A 106 1.04 -4.71 -20.83
CA ALA A 106 -0.31 -4.32 -20.46
C ALA A 106 -0.66 -4.75 -19.03
N LYS A 107 -1.77 -4.23 -18.51
CA LYS A 107 -2.29 -4.54 -17.16
C LYS A 107 -2.53 -6.03 -16.94
N ASP A 108 -2.86 -6.77 -18.00
CA ASP A 108 -3.18 -8.20 -17.92
C ASP A 108 -2.00 -9.08 -18.34
N SER A 109 -0.87 -8.47 -18.71
CA SER A 109 0.36 -9.18 -19.05
C SER A 109 1.02 -9.82 -17.82
N PRO A 110 1.85 -10.86 -18.04
CA PRO A 110 2.66 -11.46 -17.00
C PRO A 110 3.52 -10.44 -16.26
N PHE A 111 3.81 -10.74 -14.99
CA PHE A 111 4.80 -10.00 -14.24
C PHE A 111 6.19 -10.31 -14.77
N LYS A 112 6.99 -9.27 -14.96
CA LYS A 112 8.37 -9.37 -15.45
C LYS A 112 9.39 -9.22 -14.33
N ALA A 113 9.05 -8.45 -13.30
CA ALA A 113 9.99 -8.11 -12.24
C ALA A 113 9.30 -7.88 -10.90
N ILE A 114 9.91 -8.39 -9.82
CA ILE A 114 9.65 -7.95 -8.46
C ILE A 114 10.50 -6.71 -8.20
N ARG A 115 9.89 -5.54 -8.04
CA ARG A 115 10.58 -4.30 -7.68
C ARG A 115 10.81 -4.17 -6.19
N ALA A 116 9.91 -4.74 -5.40
CA ALA A 116 10.02 -4.74 -3.95
C ALA A 116 9.23 -5.90 -3.34
N GLN A 117 9.69 -6.37 -2.18
CA GLN A 117 8.81 -6.96 -1.18
C GLN A 117 8.34 -5.84 -0.27
N PHE A 118 7.11 -5.91 0.25
CA PHE A 118 6.54 -4.77 0.98
C PHE A 118 5.56 -5.18 2.08
N ILE A 119 5.22 -4.25 2.96
CA ILE A 119 4.14 -4.42 3.94
C ILE A 119 3.30 -3.13 4.02
N ASP A 120 2.05 -3.28 4.46
CA ASP A 120 1.13 -2.17 4.77
C ASP A 120 0.71 -2.28 6.22
N VAL A 121 1.24 -1.37 7.02
CA VAL A 121 1.03 -1.30 8.46
C VAL A 121 -0.06 -0.26 8.71
N ASP A 122 -1.26 -0.71 9.08
CA ASP A 122 -2.37 0.16 9.50
C ASP A 122 -2.54 0.09 11.02
N LEU A 123 -2.11 1.15 11.71
CA LEU A 123 -2.15 1.24 13.17
C LEU A 123 -3.47 1.84 13.67
N ASN A 124 -4.36 2.28 12.79
CA ASN A 124 -5.60 2.94 13.21
C ASN A 124 -6.69 1.96 13.63
N LYS A 125 -6.69 0.74 13.07
CA LYS A 125 -7.82 -0.17 13.22
C LYS A 125 -7.49 -1.29 14.20
N ILE A 126 -8.49 -1.64 15.00
CA ILE A 126 -8.57 -2.92 15.68
C ILE A 126 -9.75 -3.66 15.05
N THR A 127 -9.50 -4.85 14.53
CA THR A 127 -10.53 -5.67 13.91
C THR A 127 -10.61 -7.02 14.59
N ALA A 128 -11.82 -7.49 14.86
CA ALA A 128 -12.06 -8.84 15.35
C ALA A 128 -13.27 -9.45 14.63
N ARG A 129 -13.28 -10.78 14.51
CA ARG A 129 -14.42 -11.56 14.04
C ARG A 129 -14.74 -12.61 15.08
N CYS A 130 -16.00 -12.65 15.52
CA CYS A 130 -16.47 -13.55 16.57
C CYS A 130 -17.75 -14.25 16.13
N LYS A 131 -17.98 -15.46 16.65
CA LYS A 131 -19.18 -16.24 16.32
C LYS A 131 -20.38 -15.83 17.18
N THR A 132 -20.13 -15.42 18.41
CA THR A 132 -21.18 -15.08 19.38
C THR A 132 -21.09 -13.63 19.86
N LYS A 133 -22.18 -13.14 20.45
CA LYS A 133 -22.26 -11.79 21.01
C LYS A 133 -21.39 -11.65 22.27
N GLU A 134 -21.29 -12.69 23.07
CA GLU A 134 -20.49 -12.74 24.30
C GLU A 134 -19.01 -12.59 23.96
N GLN A 135 -18.54 -13.28 22.93
CA GLN A 135 -17.15 -13.18 22.45
C GLN A 135 -16.80 -11.76 21.97
N ILE A 136 -17.71 -11.10 21.25
CA ILE A 136 -17.43 -9.74 20.75
C ILE A 136 -17.48 -8.73 21.90
N GLN A 137 -18.35 -8.95 22.89
CA GLN A 137 -18.45 -8.12 24.09
C GLN A 137 -17.17 -8.22 24.94
N GLN A 138 -16.69 -9.44 25.21
CA GLN A 138 -15.40 -9.66 25.87
C GLN A 138 -14.25 -8.98 25.13
N LYS A 139 -14.29 -8.98 23.79
CA LYS A 139 -13.26 -8.30 23.00
C LYS A 139 -13.30 -6.78 23.16
N ILE A 140 -14.50 -6.19 23.25
CA ILE A 140 -14.67 -4.76 23.50
C ILE A 140 -14.17 -4.41 24.90
N GLU A 141 -14.58 -5.16 25.92
CA GLU A 141 -14.15 -4.96 27.31
C GLU A 141 -12.64 -5.04 27.44
N SER A 142 -12.01 -6.04 26.81
CA SER A 142 -10.55 -6.16 26.76
C SER A 142 -9.88 -4.93 26.12
N ILE A 143 -10.45 -4.36 25.05
CA ILE A 143 -9.88 -3.14 24.43
C ILE A 143 -10.06 -1.94 25.36
N LEU A 144 -11.24 -1.78 25.96
CA LEU A 144 -11.55 -0.64 26.84
C LEU A 144 -10.81 -0.72 28.19
N SER A 145 -10.36 -1.90 28.60
CA SER A 145 -9.55 -2.09 29.81
C SER A 145 -8.11 -1.57 29.68
N ASP A 146 -7.61 -1.34 28.46
CA ASP A 146 -6.29 -0.74 28.22
C ASP A 146 -6.43 0.80 28.19
N PRO A 147 -5.98 1.52 29.24
CA PRO A 147 -6.12 2.98 29.29
C PRO A 147 -5.31 3.71 28.22
N SER A 148 -4.31 3.04 27.62
CA SER A 148 -3.54 3.60 26.51
C SER A 148 -4.32 3.59 25.19
N GLU A 149 -5.35 2.73 25.07
CA GLU A 149 -6.15 2.58 23.85
C GLU A 149 -7.26 3.62 23.76
N ARG A 150 -6.93 4.75 23.13
CA ARG A 150 -7.90 5.83 22.88
C ARG A 150 -8.59 5.64 21.54
N LEU A 151 -9.88 5.32 21.60
CA LEU A 151 -10.73 5.07 20.45
C LEU A 151 -11.50 6.33 20.02
N GLN A 152 -11.64 6.50 18.71
CA GLN A 152 -12.52 7.49 18.08
C GLN A 152 -13.91 6.90 17.80
N SER A 153 -14.00 5.61 17.45
CA SER A 153 -15.26 4.94 17.21
C SER A 153 -15.15 3.44 17.38
N ILE A 154 -16.28 2.81 17.71
CA ILE A 154 -16.47 1.38 17.66
C ILE A 154 -17.67 1.11 16.74
N THR A 155 -17.51 0.21 15.79
CA THR A 155 -18.58 -0.23 14.88
C THR A 155 -18.70 -1.73 14.94
N LEU A 156 -19.92 -2.20 15.16
CA LEU A 156 -20.29 -3.61 15.13
C LEU A 156 -21.17 -3.86 13.91
N THR A 157 -20.82 -4.88 13.14
CA THR A 157 -21.63 -5.35 12.01
C THR A 157 -21.77 -6.85 12.09
N GLN A 158 -22.94 -7.37 11.75
CA GLN A 158 -23.17 -8.81 11.63
C GLN A 158 -23.24 -9.19 10.15
N ASN A 159 -22.57 -10.27 9.77
CA ASN A 159 -22.69 -10.80 8.42
C ASN A 159 -23.94 -11.69 8.27
N LYS A 160 -24.27 -12.09 7.04
CA LYS A 160 -25.43 -12.95 6.74
C LYS A 160 -25.41 -14.31 7.47
N ASN A 161 -24.23 -14.76 7.91
CA ASN A 161 -24.05 -16.03 8.61
C ASN A 161 -24.10 -15.86 10.14
N GLY A 162 -24.58 -14.71 10.64
CA GLY A 162 -24.68 -14.42 12.05
C GLY A 162 -23.36 -14.07 12.74
N GLN A 163 -22.23 -14.04 12.03
CA GLN A 163 -20.93 -13.73 12.64
C GLN A 163 -20.77 -12.23 12.85
N TYR A 164 -20.25 -11.85 14.02
CA TYR A 164 -19.99 -10.48 14.40
C TYR A 164 -18.61 -10.03 13.91
N GLN A 165 -18.55 -8.82 13.38
CA GLN A 165 -17.33 -8.13 13.02
C GLN A 165 -17.25 -6.81 13.78
N LEU A 166 -16.16 -6.66 14.55
CA LEU A 166 -15.78 -5.43 15.23
C LEU A 166 -14.80 -4.65 14.37
N LEU A 167 -15.04 -3.35 14.25
CA LEU A 167 -14.09 -2.36 13.77
C LEU A 167 -14.03 -1.23 14.79
N ALA A 168 -12.96 -1.18 15.59
CA ALA A 168 -12.64 -0.02 16.39
C ALA A 168 -11.59 0.83 15.67
N GLN A 169 -11.79 2.15 15.64
CA GLN A 169 -10.85 3.10 15.06
C GLN A 169 -10.23 3.93 16.18
N ARG A 170 -8.91 4.01 16.22
CA ARG A 170 -8.15 4.80 17.20
C ARG A 170 -8.20 6.29 16.89
N THR A 171 -8.00 7.11 17.91
CA THR A 171 -7.78 8.55 17.75
C THR A 171 -6.47 8.84 17.00
N ARG A 172 -6.34 10.06 16.44
CA ARG A 172 -5.11 10.47 15.75
C ARG A 172 -3.89 10.50 16.68
N GLN A 173 -4.08 10.91 17.93
CA GLN A 173 -3.02 10.96 18.94
C GLN A 173 -2.46 9.56 19.22
N ARG A 174 -3.36 8.58 19.45
CA ARG A 174 -2.94 7.19 19.66
C ARG A 174 -2.23 6.60 18.43
N VAL A 175 -2.70 6.88 17.22
CA VAL A 175 -2.00 6.46 15.99
C VAL A 175 -0.59 7.05 15.91
N ALA A 176 -0.40 8.32 16.30
CA ALA A 176 0.91 8.95 16.29
C ALA A 176 1.88 8.31 17.29
N GLU A 177 1.40 7.90 18.47
CA GLU A 177 2.18 7.15 19.45
C GLU A 177 2.56 5.76 18.93
N LEU A 178 1.59 5.01 18.40
CA LEU A 178 1.83 3.69 17.84
C LEU A 178 2.82 3.74 16.67
N LYS A 179 2.80 4.80 15.85
CA LYS A 179 3.80 5.00 14.81
C LYS A 179 5.22 5.09 15.38
N LYS A 180 5.42 5.88 16.44
CA LYS A 180 6.73 5.99 17.13
C LYS A 180 7.14 4.65 17.73
N GLN A 181 6.23 3.99 18.44
CA GLN A 181 6.49 2.67 19.04
C GLN A 181 6.85 1.62 17.99
N PHE A 182 6.14 1.59 16.85
CA PHE A 182 6.45 0.69 15.74
C PHE A 182 7.86 0.92 15.19
N MET A 183 8.22 2.19 14.93
CA MET A 183 9.55 2.53 14.41
C MET A 183 10.65 2.17 15.41
N ASN A 184 10.45 2.40 16.70
CA ASN A 184 11.40 2.03 17.74
C ASN A 184 11.54 0.50 17.85
N LYS A 185 10.41 -0.23 17.93
CA LYS A 185 10.38 -1.70 18.02
C LYS A 185 11.08 -2.38 16.84
N HIS A 186 10.97 -1.79 15.65
CA HIS A 186 11.44 -2.40 14.41
C HIS A 186 12.64 -1.70 13.77
N ALA A 187 13.29 -0.76 14.46
CA ALA A 187 14.35 0.10 13.92
C ALA A 187 15.38 -0.69 13.11
N GLU A 188 16.00 -1.71 13.70
CA GLU A 188 17.03 -2.54 13.04
C GLU A 188 16.51 -3.33 11.83
N ARG A 189 15.25 -3.79 11.90
CA ARG A 189 14.62 -4.57 10.82
C ARG A 189 14.25 -3.71 9.62
N VAL A 190 14.02 -2.40 9.82
CA VAL A 190 13.56 -1.48 8.76
C VAL A 190 14.58 -0.40 8.38
N LYS A 191 15.73 -0.30 9.05
CA LYS A 191 16.72 0.78 8.84
C LYS A 191 17.19 0.99 7.39
N ASP A 192 17.25 -0.08 6.61
CA ASP A 192 17.72 -0.05 5.22
C ASP A 192 16.59 -0.05 4.18
N THR A 193 15.34 0.05 4.63
CA THR A 193 14.15 -0.02 3.78
C THR A 193 13.73 1.36 3.28
N MET A 194 12.99 1.41 2.17
CA MET A 194 12.28 2.63 1.80
C MET A 194 10.95 2.67 2.56
N ILE A 195 10.70 3.75 3.31
CA ILE A 195 9.51 3.90 4.15
C ILE A 195 8.69 5.08 3.67
N VAL A 196 7.44 4.81 3.31
CA VAL A 196 6.42 5.80 2.98
C VAL A 196 5.47 5.94 4.16
N GLU A 197 5.41 7.12 4.75
CA GLU A 197 4.44 7.45 5.77
C GLU A 197 3.06 7.71 5.15
N THR A 198 2.06 6.98 5.63
CA THR A 198 0.64 7.19 5.28
C THR A 198 -0.13 7.73 6.47
N LYS A 199 -1.42 8.04 6.30
CA LYS A 199 -2.24 8.63 7.37
C LYS A 199 -2.23 7.77 8.64
N ASN A 200 -2.42 6.46 8.48
CA ASN A 200 -2.68 5.54 9.59
C ASN A 200 -1.48 4.65 9.95
N GLY A 201 -0.36 4.75 9.22
CA GLY A 201 0.83 3.95 9.47
C GLY A 201 1.83 4.09 8.34
N PHE A 202 2.34 2.97 7.83
CA PHE A 202 3.49 2.95 6.91
C PHE A 202 3.31 1.94 5.78
N HIS A 203 3.76 2.31 4.58
CA HIS A 203 4.16 1.32 3.58
C HIS A 203 5.67 1.18 3.63
N ILE A 204 6.16 -0.04 3.83
CA ILE A 204 7.60 -0.33 3.93
C ILE A 204 8.00 -1.22 2.78
N TYR A 205 9.06 -0.85 2.07
CA TYR A 205 9.54 -1.51 0.87
C TYR A 205 10.98 -1.96 1.04
N TRP A 206 11.21 -3.26 0.93
CA TRP A 206 12.52 -3.82 0.63
C TRP A 206 12.65 -3.84 -0.89
N VAL A 207 13.33 -2.84 -1.45
CA VAL A 207 13.59 -2.74 -2.89
C VAL A 207 14.41 -3.95 -3.34
N MET A 208 14.01 -4.60 -4.43
CA MET A 208 14.56 -5.88 -4.88
C MET A 208 15.37 -5.75 -6.17
N GLN A 209 16.41 -6.58 -6.30
CA GLN A 209 17.08 -6.90 -7.55
C GLN A 209 17.00 -8.42 -7.77
N GLY A 210 16.64 -8.83 -9.00
CA GLY A 210 16.65 -10.24 -9.41
C GLY A 210 15.64 -11.13 -8.67
N GLY A 211 14.51 -10.59 -8.21
CA GLY A 211 13.53 -11.36 -7.44
C GLY A 211 12.80 -12.43 -8.27
N ASP A 212 12.73 -13.65 -7.73
CA ASP A 212 11.94 -14.76 -8.29
C ASP A 212 10.45 -14.58 -7.97
N ILE A 213 9.65 -14.43 -9.02
CA ILE A 213 8.20 -14.26 -8.99
C ILE A 213 7.52 -15.38 -8.19
N SER A 214 8.01 -16.62 -8.32
CA SER A 214 7.42 -17.78 -7.64
C SER A 214 7.61 -17.73 -6.11
N LYS A 215 8.63 -17.02 -5.62
CA LYS A 215 8.92 -16.84 -4.19
C LYS A 215 8.16 -15.67 -3.58
N PHE A 216 7.69 -14.71 -4.38
CA PHE A 216 7.05 -13.47 -3.92
C PHE A 216 6.03 -13.72 -2.80
N VAL A 217 4.99 -14.50 -3.08
CA VAL A 217 3.86 -14.74 -2.16
C VAL A 217 4.33 -15.35 -0.83
N SER A 218 5.29 -16.28 -0.87
CA SER A 218 5.76 -16.98 0.33
C SER A 218 6.54 -16.05 1.28
N ILE A 219 7.38 -15.18 0.71
CA ILE A 219 8.16 -14.18 1.45
C ILE A 219 7.23 -13.08 1.96
N GLN A 220 6.34 -12.57 1.10
CA GLN A 220 5.36 -11.53 1.43
C GLN A 220 4.44 -11.96 2.59
N LYS A 221 4.02 -13.23 2.64
CA LYS A 221 3.29 -13.81 3.78
C LYS A 221 4.14 -13.87 5.06
N ALA A 222 5.41 -14.22 4.95
CA ALA A 222 6.31 -14.25 6.11
C ALA A 222 6.55 -12.84 6.66
N LEU A 223 6.73 -11.84 5.80
CA LEU A 223 6.81 -10.43 6.18
C LEU A 223 5.54 -9.97 6.89
N ALA A 224 4.36 -10.22 6.31
CA ALA A 224 3.10 -9.81 6.92
C ALA A 224 2.90 -10.37 8.33
N ARG A 225 3.34 -11.62 8.57
CA ARG A 225 3.34 -12.21 9.92
C ARG A 225 4.36 -11.58 10.85
N THR A 226 5.58 -11.36 10.36
CA THR A 226 6.71 -10.83 11.15
C THR A 226 6.45 -9.42 11.68
N PHE A 227 5.70 -8.62 10.92
CA PHE A 227 5.37 -7.23 11.25
C PHE A 227 3.90 -7.01 11.62
N GLU A 228 3.12 -8.09 11.75
CA GLU A 228 1.69 -8.02 12.07
C GLU A 228 0.93 -7.05 11.13
N SER A 229 1.33 -7.01 9.86
CA SER A 229 0.79 -6.09 8.84
C SER A 229 -0.42 -6.70 8.12
N ASP A 230 -1.02 -5.98 7.16
CA ASP A 230 -2.16 -6.51 6.39
C ASP A 230 -1.82 -7.85 5.70
N PRO A 231 -2.47 -8.98 6.07
CA PRO A 231 -2.18 -10.28 5.48
C PRO A 231 -2.66 -10.41 4.04
N MET A 232 -3.51 -9.49 3.53
CA MET A 232 -4.03 -9.51 2.17
C MET A 232 -3.07 -8.89 1.15
N ILE A 233 -1.97 -8.29 1.60
CA ILE A 233 -0.99 -7.62 0.75
C ILE A 233 -0.07 -8.58 -0.02
N THR A 234 -0.56 -9.77 -0.40
CA THR A 234 0.28 -10.87 -0.91
C THR A 234 0.30 -11.04 -2.42
N ASN A 235 -0.42 -10.22 -3.18
CA ASN A 235 -0.51 -10.31 -4.63
C ASN A 235 0.48 -9.38 -5.35
N LEU A 236 1.02 -9.86 -6.47
CA LEU A 236 1.98 -9.11 -7.29
C LEU A 236 1.38 -7.80 -7.87
N SER A 237 0.08 -7.82 -8.20
CA SER A 237 -0.68 -6.69 -8.75
C SER A 237 -1.10 -5.65 -7.71
N ARG A 238 -0.51 -5.68 -6.51
CA ARG A 238 -0.91 -4.78 -5.45
C ARG A 238 -0.56 -3.34 -5.84
N VAL A 239 -1.57 -2.49 -5.76
CA VAL A 239 -1.41 -1.04 -5.89
C VAL A 239 -1.25 -0.42 -4.50
N MET A 240 -0.32 0.53 -4.37
CA MET A 240 0.00 1.22 -3.13
C MET A 240 -0.12 2.73 -3.31
N ARG A 241 -0.45 3.46 -2.24
CA ARG A 241 -0.51 4.93 -2.29
C ARG A 241 0.86 5.48 -2.66
N ILE A 242 0.91 6.33 -3.69
CA ILE A 242 2.15 6.95 -4.17
C ILE A 242 2.45 8.24 -3.37
N PRO A 243 3.70 8.49 -2.94
CA PRO A 243 4.05 9.71 -2.22
C PRO A 243 3.96 10.97 -3.09
N GLY A 244 3.81 12.13 -2.45
CA GLY A 244 3.62 13.44 -3.10
C GLY A 244 2.15 13.79 -3.37
N PHE A 245 1.22 12.87 -3.09
CA PHE A 245 -0.23 13.08 -3.20
C PHE A 245 -0.91 12.93 -1.84
N TYR A 246 -2.10 13.53 -1.70
CA TYR A 246 -2.88 13.43 -0.48
C TYR A 246 -3.67 12.11 -0.40
N HIS A 247 -3.73 11.55 0.80
CA HIS A 247 -4.75 10.61 1.25
C HIS A 247 -6.03 11.39 1.55
N MET A 248 -7.12 11.08 0.84
CA MET A 248 -8.34 11.91 0.82
C MET A 248 -9.55 11.28 1.52
N LYS A 249 -9.39 10.12 2.16
CA LYS A 249 -10.49 9.39 2.82
C LYS A 249 -11.32 10.21 3.82
N ASN A 250 -10.71 11.22 4.44
CA ASN A 250 -11.43 12.29 5.13
C ASN A 250 -11.00 13.63 4.50
N PRO A 251 -11.85 14.26 3.67
CA PRO A 251 -11.54 15.53 3.01
C PRO A 251 -11.23 16.69 3.97
N GLU A 252 -11.76 16.67 5.20
CA GLU A 252 -11.49 17.68 6.24
C GLU A 252 -10.13 17.47 6.91
N SER A 253 -9.50 16.32 6.67
CA SER A 253 -8.19 15.97 7.20
C SER A 253 -7.38 15.20 6.14
N PRO A 254 -7.03 15.87 5.03
CA PRO A 254 -6.18 15.27 4.03
C PRO A 254 -4.79 15.05 4.62
N TYR A 255 -4.15 13.94 4.27
CA TYR A 255 -2.82 13.61 4.77
C TYR A 255 -1.85 13.46 3.61
N MET A 256 -0.75 14.21 3.63
CA MET A 256 0.26 14.13 2.58
C MET A 256 1.08 12.83 2.71
N VAL A 257 0.92 11.91 1.76
CA VAL A 257 1.73 10.69 1.71
C VAL A 257 3.14 11.06 1.30
N LYS A 258 4.15 10.66 2.08
CA LYS A 258 5.54 11.09 1.87
C LYS A 258 6.52 9.97 2.21
N VAL A 259 7.60 9.88 1.44
CA VAL A 259 8.78 9.10 1.83
C VAL A 259 9.44 9.76 3.03
N ILE A 260 9.66 9.02 4.10
CA ILE A 260 10.39 9.46 5.30
C ILE A 260 11.77 8.80 5.43
N GLN A 261 12.00 7.72 4.67
CA GLN A 261 13.29 7.04 4.57
C GLN A 261 13.43 6.48 3.14
N TRP A 262 14.53 6.79 2.46
CA TRP A 262 14.75 6.36 1.07
C TRP A 262 15.34 4.95 0.94
N GLY A 263 15.77 4.36 2.05
CA GLY A 263 16.44 3.07 2.09
C GLY A 263 17.88 3.15 1.59
N ARG A 264 18.52 1.99 1.52
CA ARG A 264 19.90 1.84 1.05
C ARG A 264 20.03 1.96 -0.46
N GLU A 265 21.25 2.19 -0.94
CA GLU A 265 21.53 2.33 -2.38
C GLU A 265 21.43 1.02 -3.16
N LYS A 266 22.04 -0.05 -2.65
CA LYS A 266 22.04 -1.37 -3.29
C LYS A 266 20.72 -2.09 -2.98
N PRO A 267 19.90 -2.51 -3.97
CA PRO A 267 18.70 -3.28 -3.69
C PRO A 267 18.98 -4.63 -3.00
N PHE A 268 18.00 -5.19 -2.31
CA PHE A 268 18.07 -6.51 -1.69
C PHE A 268 17.95 -7.63 -2.72
N THR A 269 18.60 -8.75 -2.44
CA THR A 269 18.16 -10.04 -3.00
C THR A 269 17.09 -10.63 -2.07
N GLN A 270 16.25 -11.53 -2.60
CA GLN A 270 15.27 -12.23 -1.77
C GLN A 270 15.94 -13.09 -0.68
N GLU A 271 17.10 -13.67 -0.97
CA GLU A 271 17.86 -14.49 -0.03
C GLU A 271 18.44 -13.66 1.12
N GLU A 272 19.06 -12.52 0.78
CA GLU A 272 19.53 -11.57 1.79
C GLU A 272 18.41 -11.11 2.72
N LEU A 273 17.24 -10.75 2.15
CA LEU A 273 16.08 -10.35 2.94
C LEU A 273 15.61 -11.47 3.88
N MET A 274 15.50 -12.69 3.37
CA MET A 274 15.05 -13.83 4.16
C MET A 274 16.02 -14.12 5.31
N ASN A 275 17.33 -14.11 5.07
CA ASN A 275 18.33 -14.37 6.09
C ASN A 275 18.33 -13.27 7.16
N ARG A 276 18.33 -12.00 6.73
CA ARG A 276 18.43 -10.85 7.62
C ARG A 276 17.23 -10.70 8.58
N LEU A 277 16.04 -11.10 8.13
CA LEU A 277 14.83 -11.04 8.93
C LEU A 277 14.42 -12.40 9.50
N GLU A 278 15.27 -13.42 9.34
CA GLU A 278 15.01 -14.81 9.75
C GLU A 278 13.62 -15.30 9.30
N LEU A 279 13.23 -14.92 8.07
CA LEU A 279 11.91 -15.22 7.57
C LEU A 279 11.76 -16.73 7.41
N LYS A 280 10.56 -17.23 7.74
CA LYS A 280 10.15 -18.61 7.49
C LYS A 280 9.09 -18.61 6.37
N PRO A 281 9.49 -18.64 5.08
CA PRO A 281 8.54 -18.60 3.97
C PRO A 281 7.56 -19.76 4.05
N VAL A 282 6.29 -19.45 3.85
CA VAL A 282 5.25 -20.48 3.84
C VAL A 282 5.36 -21.25 2.54
N VAL A 283 5.80 -22.51 2.61
CA VAL A 283 5.82 -23.39 1.43
C VAL A 283 4.37 -23.59 0.96
N THR A 284 4.04 -23.09 -0.22
CA THR A 284 2.72 -23.28 -0.81
C THR A 284 2.53 -24.74 -1.22
N ALA A 285 1.29 -25.24 -1.18
CA ALA A 285 0.97 -26.64 -1.50
C ALA A 285 1.51 -27.09 -2.88
N LYS A 286 1.51 -26.19 -3.88
CA LYS A 286 2.09 -26.42 -5.21
C LYS A 286 3.60 -26.68 -5.18
N LEU A 287 4.35 -25.95 -4.35
CA LEU A 287 5.81 -26.15 -4.19
C LEU A 287 6.13 -27.46 -3.44
N ARG A 288 5.30 -27.86 -2.46
CA ARG A 288 5.43 -29.17 -1.79
C ARG A 288 5.28 -30.34 -2.78
N GLN A 289 4.30 -30.27 -3.67
CA GLN A 289 4.08 -31.29 -4.71
C GLN A 289 5.24 -31.35 -5.71
N LYS A 290 5.77 -30.19 -6.15
CA LYS A 290 6.92 -30.12 -7.06
C LYS A 290 8.19 -30.70 -6.42
N ARG A 291 8.46 -30.40 -5.14
CA ARG A 291 9.58 -30.97 -4.38
C ARG A 291 9.48 -32.48 -4.21
N ARG A 292 8.29 -33.01 -3.90
CA ARG A 292 8.05 -34.47 -3.82
C ARG A 292 8.34 -35.17 -5.16
N LYS A 293 7.88 -34.60 -6.28
CA LYS A 293 8.17 -35.15 -7.62
C LYS A 293 9.65 -35.11 -7.99
N LEU A 294 10.37 -34.05 -7.61
CA LEU A 294 11.81 -33.93 -7.86
C LEU A 294 12.64 -34.90 -7.00
N HIS A 295 12.21 -35.18 -5.77
CA HIS A 295 12.87 -36.15 -4.90
C HIS A 295 12.63 -37.58 -5.38
N ALA A 296 11.40 -37.91 -5.79
CA ALA A 296 11.07 -39.21 -6.37
C ALA A 296 11.88 -39.53 -7.65
N ARG A 297 12.25 -38.52 -8.44
CA ARG A 297 13.10 -38.66 -9.64
C ARG A 297 14.60 -38.75 -9.37
N LYS A 298 15.06 -38.45 -8.16
CA LYS A 298 16.47 -38.56 -7.76
C LYS A 298 16.78 -39.88 -7.03
N VAL A 299 15.74 -40.60 -6.63
CA VAL A 299 15.82 -41.87 -5.89
C VAL A 299 15.42 -43.05 -6.81
N SER A 300 15.09 -42.75 -8.07
CA SER A 300 14.89 -43.67 -9.19
C SER A 300 16.07 -43.55 -10.15
#